data_AF-A0A1U9NRT9-F1
#
_entry.id   AF-A0A1U9NRT9-F1
#
_cell.length_a   1.000
_cell.length_b   1.000
_cell.length_c   1.000
_cell.angle_alpha   90.00
_cell.angle_beta   90.00
_cell.angle_gamma   90.00
#
_symmetry.space_group_name_H-M   'P 1'
#
loop_
_entity.id
_entity.type
_entity.pdbx_description
1 polymer ?
#
loop_
_entity_poly.entity_id
_entity_poly.type
_entity_poly.pdbx_seq_one_letter_code
_entity_poly.pdbx_strand_id
1 'polypeptide(L)'
;MRWTGSGDRWEQVGGPAAALYAGGTSMVATDPHDGDVFRFNGTPGSWTQIGGAGAHFALSGTHIYGLTPTRSAVTVWTGSGWNGIGGAAAQIAAGR
;
A
#
# COMPACT_ATOMS: atom_id res chain seq x y z
N MET A 1 8.59 -0.87 -9.92
CA MET A 1 8.22 -1.26 -11.30
C MET A 1 6.79 -1.80 -11.30
N ARG A 2 6.04 -1.70 -12.40
CA ARG A 2 4.78 -2.45 -12.62
C ARG A 2 4.91 -3.36 -13.84
N TRP A 3 4.21 -4.48 -13.81
CA TRP A 3 4.09 -5.38 -14.95
C TRP A 3 3.07 -4.85 -15.95
N THR A 4 3.38 -4.87 -17.25
CA THR A 4 2.60 -4.17 -18.29
C THR A 4 1.53 -5.01 -18.98
N GLY A 5 1.26 -6.24 -18.54
CA GLY A 5 0.21 -7.08 -19.15
C GLY A 5 0.67 -8.06 -20.22
N SER A 6 1.92 -8.00 -20.69
CA SER A 6 2.49 -8.96 -21.65
C SER A 6 4.02 -8.98 -21.67
N GLY A 7 4.60 -10.17 -21.85
CA GLY A 7 6.04 -10.40 -21.92
C GLY A 7 6.80 -10.02 -20.64
N ASP A 8 8.09 -9.72 -20.82
CA ASP A 8 9.03 -9.37 -19.74
C ASP A 8 9.17 -7.84 -19.55
N ARG A 9 8.17 -7.08 -20.01
CA ARG A 9 8.21 -5.62 -19.98
C ARG A 9 7.79 -5.12 -18.60
N TRP A 10 8.74 -4.43 -17.98
CA TRP A 10 8.56 -3.73 -16.71
C TRP A 10 8.57 -2.23 -16.96
N GLU A 11 7.61 -1.52 -16.39
CA GLU A 11 7.56 -0.06 -16.45
C GLU A 11 7.94 0.53 -15.09
N GLN A 12 8.82 1.52 -15.08
CA GLN A 12 9.10 2.27 -13.87
C GLN A 12 7.90 3.16 -13.53
N VAL A 13 7.37 2.97 -12.33
CA VAL A 13 6.15 3.66 -11.87
C VAL A 13 6.43 4.72 -10.83
N GLY A 14 7.64 4.78 -10.27
CA GLY A 14 7.99 5.70 -9.19
C GLY A 14 9.47 5.65 -8.83
N GLY A 15 9.80 6.40 -7.77
CA GLY A 15 11.13 6.44 -7.16
C GLY A 15 11.43 5.24 -6.25
N PRO A 16 12.45 5.34 -5.39
CA PRO A 16 12.80 4.32 -4.41
C PRO A 16 11.62 3.95 -3.49
N ALA A 17 11.53 2.68 -3.12
CA ALA A 17 10.56 2.18 -2.16
C ALA A 17 11.19 1.06 -1.33
N ALA A 18 10.91 1.02 -0.02
CA ALA A 18 11.27 -0.11 0.83
C ALA A 18 10.46 -1.37 0.48
N ALA A 19 9.17 -1.19 0.26
CA ALA A 19 8.27 -2.25 -0.19
C ALA A 19 7.21 -1.72 -1.14
N LEU A 20 6.76 -2.59 -2.04
CA LEU A 20 5.67 -2.37 -2.98
C LEU A 20 4.60 -3.43 -2.76
N TYR A 21 3.35 -3.00 -2.59
CA TYR A 21 2.20 -3.87 -2.42
C TYR A 21 1.22 -3.62 -3.56
N ALA A 22 0.71 -4.70 -4.17
CA ALA A 22 -0.26 -4.63 -5.24
C ALA A 22 -1.39 -5.62 -5.02
N GLY A 23 -2.62 -5.19 -5.30
CA GLY A 23 -3.81 -6.02 -5.19
C GLY A 23 -4.94 -5.44 -6.05
N GLY A 24 -5.52 -6.25 -6.92
CA GLY A 24 -6.54 -5.79 -7.87
C GLY A 24 -6.02 -4.65 -8.76
N THR A 25 -6.66 -3.49 -8.68
CA THR A 25 -6.30 -2.25 -9.40
C THR A 25 -5.53 -1.25 -8.52
N SER A 26 -5.24 -1.62 -7.28
CA SER A 26 -4.56 -0.74 -6.32
C SER A 26 -3.10 -1.13 -6.14
N MET A 27 -2.27 -0.12 -5.91
CA MET A 27 -0.86 -0.28 -5.59
C MET A 27 -0.45 0.78 -4.56
N VAL A 28 0.35 0.37 -3.59
CA VAL A 28 0.98 1.28 -2.63
C VAL A 28 2.47 0.98 -2.51
N ALA A 29 3.24 2.01 -2.18
CA ALA A 29 4.65 1.94 -1.89
C ALA A 29 4.93 2.49 -0.49
N THR A 30 5.98 2.02 0.15
CA THR A 30 6.49 2.57 1.42
C THR A 30 7.82 3.26 1.17
N ASP A 31 8.01 4.45 1.74
CA ASP A 31 9.27 5.17 1.66
C ASP A 31 10.35 4.46 2.49
N PRO A 32 11.59 4.32 1.97
CA PRO A 32 12.65 3.60 2.68
C PRO A 32 13.29 4.36 3.85
N HIS A 33 13.04 5.66 4.01
CA HIS A 33 13.61 6.49 5.05
C HIS A 33 12.72 6.57 6.28
N ASP A 34 11.42 6.82 6.10
CA ASP A 34 10.46 7.03 7.19
C ASP A 34 9.33 5.98 7.24
N GLY A 35 9.17 5.17 6.20
CA GLY A 35 8.12 4.15 6.10
C GLY A 35 6.78 4.69 5.63
N ASP A 36 6.67 5.97 5.28
CA ASP A 36 5.43 6.60 4.86
C ASP A 36 4.80 5.87 3.66
N VAL A 37 3.48 5.79 3.65
CA VAL A 37 2.74 5.02 2.65
C VAL A 37 2.15 5.92 1.58
N PHE A 38 2.42 5.57 0.33
CA PHE A 38 2.00 6.30 -0.86
C PHE A 38 1.11 5.42 -1.74
N ARG A 39 -0.01 5.96 -2.20
CA ARG A 39 -0.92 5.32 -3.15
C ARG A 39 -0.60 5.75 -4.57
N PHE A 40 -0.57 4.78 -5.49
CA PHE A 40 -0.40 5.05 -6.92
C PHE A 40 -1.68 5.63 -7.53
N ASN A 41 -1.54 6.68 -8.34
CA ASN A 41 -2.67 7.35 -8.98
C ASN A 41 -3.03 6.82 -10.37
N GLY A 42 -2.36 5.74 -10.82
CA GLY A 42 -2.59 5.12 -12.13
C GLY A 42 -1.60 5.55 -13.22
N THR A 43 -0.94 6.69 -13.03
CA THR A 43 0.05 7.26 -13.96
C THR A 43 1.47 7.15 -13.37
N PRO A 44 2.47 6.66 -14.14
CA PRO A 44 3.86 6.62 -13.69
C PRO A 44 4.34 7.95 -13.10
N GLY A 45 5.05 7.89 -11.97
CA GLY A 45 5.53 9.06 -11.25
C GLY A 45 4.45 9.78 -10.42
N SER A 46 3.17 9.41 -10.54
CA SER A 46 2.10 10.02 -9.76
C SER A 46 1.70 9.17 -8.55
N TRP A 47 2.06 9.68 -7.38
CA TRP A 47 1.81 9.07 -6.09
C TRP A 47 1.27 10.11 -5.12
N THR A 48 0.38 9.68 -4.23
CA THR A 48 -0.16 10.52 -3.16
C THR A 48 0.16 9.87 -1.82
N GLN A 49 0.79 10.60 -0.91
CA GLN A 49 0.96 10.16 0.47
C GLN A 49 -0.41 10.00 1.10
N ILE A 50 -0.70 8.82 1.63
CA ILE A 50 -1.99 8.51 2.28
C ILE A 50 -1.83 8.23 3.77
N GLY A 51 -0.61 8.18 4.30
CA GLY A 51 -0.38 8.00 5.73
C GLY A 51 1.09 7.81 6.06
N GLY A 52 1.37 7.68 7.35
CA GLY A 52 2.70 7.36 7.84
C GLY A 52 3.02 5.86 7.83
N ALA A 53 4.13 5.50 8.48
CA ALA A 53 4.56 4.11 8.64
C ALA A 53 3.45 3.17 9.15
N GLY A 54 3.48 1.94 8.63
CA GLY A 54 2.69 0.81 9.10
C GLY A 54 3.58 -0.41 9.29
N ALA A 55 3.20 -1.32 10.20
CA ALA A 55 3.93 -2.56 10.40
C ALA A 55 3.74 -3.55 9.25
N HIS A 56 2.60 -3.45 8.54
CA HIS A 56 2.28 -4.27 7.37
C HIS A 56 1.11 -3.63 6.60
N PHE A 57 1.07 -3.82 5.27
CA PHE A 57 -0.04 -3.42 4.42
C PHE A 57 -0.56 -4.60 3.61
N ALA A 58 -1.87 -4.64 3.35
CA ALA A 58 -2.50 -5.65 2.50
C ALA A 58 -3.58 -5.00 1.62
N LEU A 59 -3.69 -5.44 0.36
CA LEU A 59 -4.57 -4.85 -0.64
C LEU A 59 -5.54 -5.89 -1.20
N SER A 60 -6.81 -5.52 -1.35
CA SER A 60 -7.83 -6.32 -2.04
C SER A 60 -8.75 -5.43 -2.87
N GLY A 61 -8.74 -5.61 -4.18
CA GLY A 61 -9.49 -4.76 -5.10
C GLY A 61 -9.07 -3.29 -5.00
N THR A 62 -9.96 -2.46 -4.47
CA THR A 62 -9.73 -1.03 -4.18
C THR A 62 -9.40 -0.74 -2.72
N HIS A 63 -9.52 -1.74 -1.84
CA HIS A 63 -9.29 -1.58 -0.41
C HIS A 63 -7.82 -1.70 -0.08
N ILE A 64 -7.36 -0.80 0.78
CA ILE A 64 -6.01 -0.76 1.33
C ILE A 64 -6.15 -0.88 2.84
N TYR A 65 -5.57 -1.94 3.40
CA TYR A 65 -5.54 -2.22 4.82
C TYR A 65 -4.13 -1.97 5.36
N GLY A 66 -4.06 -1.43 6.57
CA GLY A 66 -2.83 -1.15 7.29
C GLY A 66 -2.87 -1.78 8.67
N LEU A 67 -1.73 -2.28 9.12
CA LEU A 67 -1.48 -2.60 10.51
C LEU A 67 -0.65 -1.46 11.11
N THR A 68 -1.09 -0.87 12.21
CA THR A 68 -0.37 0.24 12.86
C THR A 68 1.09 -0.15 13.20
N PRO A 69 2.04 0.80 13.34
CA PRO A 69 3.43 0.49 13.66
C PRO A 69 3.61 -0.42 14.89
N THR A 70 2.78 -0.19 15.91
CA THR A 70 2.77 -0.97 17.15
C THR A 70 1.94 -2.24 17.07
N ARG A 71 1.37 -2.55 15.90
CA ARG A 71 0.50 -3.72 15.64
C ARG A 71 -0.74 -3.78 16.53
N SER A 72 -1.17 -2.64 17.06
CA SER A 72 -2.28 -2.54 18.00
C SER A 72 -3.65 -2.48 17.33
N ALA A 73 -3.71 -2.11 16.05
CA ALA A 73 -4.96 -1.98 15.31
C ALA A 73 -4.79 -2.26 13.82
N VAL A 74 -5.84 -2.84 13.23
CA VAL A 74 -6.03 -2.92 11.79
C VAL A 74 -6.87 -1.73 11.34
N THR A 75 -6.39 -1.01 10.33
CA THR A 75 -7.06 0.15 9.73
C THR A 75 -7.34 -0.07 8.24
N VAL A 76 -8.31 0.67 7.72
CA VAL A 76 -8.65 0.72 6.28
C VAL A 76 -8.61 2.15 5.79
N TRP A 77 -8.06 2.36 4.60
CA TRP A 77 -8.08 3.65 3.91
C TRP A 77 -9.46 3.92 3.30
N THR A 78 -10.06 5.06 3.63
CA THR A 78 -11.42 5.43 3.18
C THR A 78 -11.43 6.40 1.99
N GLY A 79 -10.27 6.83 1.52
CA GLY A 79 -10.13 7.89 0.50
C GLY A 79 -9.76 9.25 1.06
N SER A 80 -10.04 9.51 2.34
CA SER A 80 -9.71 10.75 3.04
C SER A 80 -8.95 10.54 4.35
N GLY A 81 -8.92 9.31 4.86
CA GLY A 81 -8.24 8.97 6.10
C GLY A 81 -8.20 7.48 6.38
N TRP A 82 -7.55 7.11 7.48
CA TRP A 82 -7.52 5.75 7.99
C TRP A 82 -8.58 5.57 9.07
N ASN A 83 -9.40 4.54 8.93
CA ASN A 83 -10.38 4.15 9.94
C ASN A 83 -10.01 2.81 10.58
N GLY A 84 -10.12 2.71 11.91
CA GLY A 84 -9.90 1.46 12.64
C GLY A 84 -11.03 0.46 12.41
N ILE A 85 -10.68 -0.79 12.10
CA ILE A 85 -11.64 -1.87 11.81
C ILE A 85 -11.36 -3.14 12.63
N GLY A 86 -10.28 -3.19 13.40
CA GLY A 86 -9.92 -4.34 14.20
C GLY A 86 -8.82 -4.02 15.21
N GLY A 87 -8.67 -4.92 16.18
CA GLY A 87 -7.64 -4.82 17.22
C GLY A 87 -6.27 -5.33 16.78
N ALA A 88 -5.45 -5.72 17.76
CA ALA A 88 -4.08 -6.15 17.52
C ALA A 88 -3.99 -7.39 16.64
N ALA A 89 -3.00 -7.41 15.76
CA ALA A 89 -2.73 -8.53 14.86
C ALA A 89 -1.21 -8.66 14.63
N ALA A 90 -0.71 -9.89 14.49
CA ALA A 90 0.70 -10.08 14.13
C ALA A 90 0.98 -9.67 12.69
N GLN A 91 0.06 -9.99 11.78
CA GLN A 91 0.10 -9.69 10.36
C GLN A 91 -1.34 -9.59 9.81
N ILE A 92 -1.48 -8.97 8.64
CA ILE A 92 -2.73 -8.94 7.88
C ILE A 92 -2.50 -9.54 6.50
N ALA A 93 -3.53 -10.17 5.96
CA ALA A 93 -3.60 -10.65 4.60
C ALA A 93 -4.98 -10.31 4.03
N ALA A 94 -5.04 -10.01 2.74
CA ALA A 94 -6.30 -9.70 2.07
C ALA A 94 -6.49 -10.68 0.89
N GLY A 95 -7.67 -11.31 0.85
CA GLY A 95 -8.06 -12.23 -0.23
C GLY A 95 -8.60 -11.49 -1.45
N ARG A 96 -8.67 -12.18 -2.59
CA ARG A 96 -9.18 -11.64 -3.86
C ARG A 96 -10.68 -11.87 -4.01
#